data_AF-A0A934XN34-F1
#
_entry.id   AF-A0A934XN34-F1
#
_cell.length_a   1.000
_cell.length_b   1.000
_cell.length_c   1.000
_cell.angle_alpha   90.00
_cell.angle_beta   90.00
_cell.angle_gamma   90.00
#
_symmetry.space_group_name_H-M   'P 1'
#
loop_
_entity.id
_entity.type
_entity.pdbx_description
1 polymer ?
#
loop_
_entity_poly.entity_id
_entity_poly.type
_entity_poly.pdbx_seq_one_letter_code
_entity_poly.pdbx_strand_id
1 'polypeptide(L)'
;MSAWQAVDDREVRLLRQEVTVTPQGDWAEIELIEVYQNVTALRQEVVYYFSLPESAVVTGLWLGPSADREHRFAYRISPRGAAPGRVPQRGAPPD
;
A
#
# COMPACT_ATOMS: atom_id res chain seq x y z
N MET A 1 23.60 24.53 4.55
CA MET A 1 22.24 25.01 4.27
C MET A 1 21.72 24.26 3.05
N SER A 2 20.61 23.52 3.27
CA SER A 2 19.62 22.96 2.35
C SER A 2 20.07 22.20 1.08
N ALA A 3 20.26 20.88 1.24
CA ALA A 3 20.17 19.88 0.16
C ALA A 3 18.70 19.50 -0.16
N TRP A 4 17.79 20.49 -0.22
CA TRP A 4 16.35 20.30 -0.44
C TRP A 4 15.89 20.67 -1.86
N GLN A 5 16.81 20.77 -2.82
CA GLN A 5 16.49 20.94 -4.24
C GLN A 5 17.11 19.80 -5.06
N ALA A 6 16.78 18.55 -4.71
CA ALA A 6 16.78 17.51 -5.72
C ALA A 6 15.48 17.66 -6.48
N VAL A 7 15.55 18.23 -7.69
CA VAL A 7 14.46 18.24 -8.65
C VAL A 7 13.97 16.79 -8.80
N ASP A 8 12.73 16.56 -8.41
CA ASP A 8 12.17 15.21 -8.32
C ASP A 8 11.75 14.73 -9.72
N ASP A 9 12.67 14.12 -10.46
CA ASP A 9 12.43 13.47 -11.77
C ASP A 9 11.69 12.12 -11.61
N ARG A 10 10.77 12.04 -10.65
CA ARG A 10 9.97 10.84 -10.42
C ARG A 10 8.78 10.78 -11.37
N GLU A 11 8.69 9.66 -12.08
CA GLU A 11 7.54 9.30 -12.91
C GLU A 11 6.28 9.00 -12.09
N VAL A 12 6.45 8.70 -10.80
CA VAL A 12 5.36 8.55 -9.82
C VAL A 12 5.58 9.50 -8.65
N ARG A 13 4.63 10.41 -8.44
CA ARG A 13 4.69 11.43 -7.38
C ARG A 13 3.84 11.03 -6.18
N LEU A 14 4.36 11.29 -4.98
CA LEU A 14 3.58 11.22 -3.74
C LEU A 14 2.78 12.51 -3.60
N LEU A 15 1.46 12.43 -3.70
CA LEU A 15 0.56 13.58 -3.57
C LEU A 15 0.16 13.86 -2.12
N ARG A 16 0.07 12.81 -1.31
CA ARG A 16 -0.41 12.89 0.06
C ARG A 16 0.23 11.79 0.88
N GLN A 17 0.66 12.15 2.08
CA GLN A 17 1.06 11.22 3.12
C GLN A 17 0.44 11.69 4.42
N GLU A 18 -0.31 10.80 5.07
CA GLU A 18 -0.96 11.04 6.35
C GLU A 18 -0.57 9.92 7.31
N VAL A 19 -0.06 10.31 8.48
CA VAL A 19 0.26 9.37 9.57
C VAL A 19 -0.66 9.68 10.72
N THR A 20 -1.49 8.72 11.09
CA THR A 20 -2.36 8.80 12.26
C THR A 20 -1.83 7.87 13.33
N VAL A 21 -1.68 8.38 14.54
CA VAL A 21 -1.27 7.58 15.70
C VAL A 21 -2.39 7.62 16.73
N THR A 22 -2.90 6.45 17.10
CA THR A 22 -3.95 6.30 18.10
C THR A 22 -3.39 5.54 19.30
N PRO A 23 -3.04 6.23 20.40
CA PRO A 23 -2.52 5.60 21.62
C PRO A 23 -3.58 4.72 22.30
N GLN A 24 -3.14 3.59 22.83
CA GLN A 24 -3.94 2.57 23.53
C GLN A 24 -3.22 2.14 24.81
N GLY A 25 -3.02 3.09 25.72
CA GLY A 25 -2.27 2.87 26.96
C GLY A 25 -0.80 2.55 26.68
N ASP A 26 -0.47 1.26 26.69
CA ASP A 26 0.90 0.74 26.55
C ASP A 26 1.32 0.48 25.10
N TRP A 27 0.41 0.58 24.14
CA TRP A 27 0.69 0.43 22.71
C TRP A 27 0.00 1.53 21.91
N ALA A 28 0.26 1.60 20.61
CA ALA A 28 -0.42 2.54 19.73
C ALA A 28 -0.72 1.89 18.37
N GLU A 29 -1.87 2.23 17.81
CA GLU A 29 -2.18 1.93 16.42
C GLU A 29 -1.60 3.03 15.54
N ILE A 30 -0.87 2.64 14.50
CA ILE A 30 -0.30 3.56 13.52
C ILE A 30 -0.94 3.25 12.17
N GLU A 31 -1.60 4.24 11.60
CA GLU A 31 -2.13 4.18 10.23
C GLU A 31 -1.32 5.12 9.33
N LEU A 32 -0.71 4.57 8.29
CA LEU A 32 -0.03 5.30 7.23
C LEU A 32 -0.88 5.24 5.96
N ILE A 33 -1.22 6.40 5.40
CA ILE A 33 -1.95 6.54 4.14
C ILE A 33 -1.08 7.32 3.18
N GLU A 34 -0.86 6.76 2.00
CA GLU A 34 -0.11 7.40 0.94
C GLU A 34 -0.92 7.38 -0.36
N VAL A 35 -0.91 8.50 -1.08
CA VAL A 35 -1.58 8.65 -2.38
C VAL A 35 -0.53 8.99 -3.42
N TYR A 36 -0.41 8.15 -4.42
CA TYR A 36 0.55 8.30 -5.50
C TYR A 36 -0.14 8.64 -6.82
N GLN A 37 0.53 9.42 -7.67
CA GLN A 37 0.09 9.74 -9.02
C GLN A 37 1.19 9.44 -10.02
N ASN A 38 0.88 8.58 -10.99
CA ASN A 38 1.69 8.44 -12.19
C ASN A 38 1.54 9.71 -13.04
N VAL A 39 2.66 10.39 -13.32
CA VAL A 39 2.68 11.61 -14.15
C VAL A 39 3.05 11.33 -15.61
N THR A 40 3.28 10.06 -15.96
CA THR A 40 3.55 9.63 -17.33
C THR A 40 2.35 8.91 -17.95
N ALA A 41 2.38 8.74 -19.27
CA ALA A 41 1.41 7.91 -19.99
C ALA A 41 1.78 6.40 -19.98
N LEU A 42 2.91 6.04 -19.37
CA LEU A 42 3.43 4.68 -19.33
C LEU A 42 3.02 3.99 -18.05
N ARG A 43 2.94 2.65 -18.07
CA ARG A 43 2.70 1.89 -16.84
C ARG A 43 3.93 2.02 -15.94
N GLN A 44 3.69 2.39 -14.68
CA GLN A 44 4.71 2.49 -13.65
C GLN A 44 4.48 1.45 -12.55
N GLU A 45 5.58 1.05 -11.90
CA GLU A 45 5.58 0.16 -10.75
C GLU A 45 5.99 0.93 -9.49
N VAL A 46 5.31 0.66 -8.37
CA VAL A 46 5.64 1.23 -7.06
C VAL A 46 5.98 0.09 -6.12
N VAL A 47 7.18 0.14 -5.53
CA VAL A 47 7.66 -0.86 -4.58
C VAL A 47 7.64 -0.25 -3.19
N TYR A 48 6.92 -0.88 -2.27
CA TYR A 48 6.91 -0.50 -0.86
C TYR A 48 7.94 -1.32 -0.09
N TYR A 49 8.88 -0.63 0.54
CA TYR A 49 9.85 -1.23 1.43
C TYR A 49 9.84 -0.49 2.76
N PHE A 50 9.57 -1.20 3.84
CA PHE A 50 9.63 -0.67 5.19
C PHE A 50 10.18 -1.73 6.13
N SER A 51 10.88 -1.27 7.16
CA SER A 51 11.29 -2.09 8.30
C SER A 51 10.37 -1.78 9.47
N LEU A 52 10.02 -2.82 10.23
CA LEU A 52 9.33 -2.66 11.49
C LEU A 52 10.32 -2.89 12.63
N PRO A 53 10.22 -2.13 13.73
CA PRO A 53 10.88 -2.52 14.97
C PRO A 53 10.32 -3.87 15.43
N GLU A 54 11.10 -4.61 16.22
CA GLU A 54 10.74 -5.96 16.69
C GLU A 54 9.41 -5.99 17.48
N SER A 55 9.05 -4.89 18.13
CA SER A 55 7.82 -4.73 18.91
C SER A 55 6.58 -4.41 18.06
N ALA A 56 6.72 -4.23 16.74
CA ALA A 56 5.61 -3.85 15.86
C ALA A 56 5.19 -4.97 14.92
N VAL A 57 3.91 -4.98 14.57
CA VAL A 57 3.32 -5.95 13.64
C VAL A 57 2.44 -5.24 12.62
N VAL A 58 2.48 -5.68 11.36
CA VAL A 58 1.52 -5.24 10.35
C VAL A 58 0.18 -5.92 10.62
N THR A 59 -0.83 -5.13 10.96
CA THR A 59 -2.21 -5.61 11.18
C THR A 59 -3.07 -5.56 9.92
N GLY A 60 -2.70 -4.71 8.95
CA GLY A 60 -3.44 -4.52 7.72
C GLY A 60 -2.61 -3.83 6.63
N LEU A 61 -2.93 -4.10 5.38
CA LEU A 61 -2.40 -3.39 4.21
C LEU A 61 -3.53 -3.28 3.20
N TRP A 62 -3.87 -2.06 2.81
CA TRP A 62 -4.90 -1.81 1.81
C TRP A 62 -4.31 -1.04 0.66
N LEU A 63 -4.66 -1.44 -0.56
CA LEU A 63 -4.31 -0.73 -1.79
C LEU A 63 -5.61 -0.33 -2.46
N GLY A 64 -5.63 0.82 -3.11
CA GLY A 64 -6.79 1.30 -3.85
C GLY A 64 -6.35 2.18 -5.02
N PRO A 65 -7.25 2.45 -5.98
CA PRO A 65 -6.94 3.30 -7.11
C PRO A 65 -6.88 4.79 -6.76
N SER A 66 -7.35 5.18 -5.57
CA SER A 66 -7.46 6.57 -5.14
C SER A 66 -7.32 6.73 -3.63
N ALA A 67 -7.39 7.98 -3.17
CA ALA A 67 -7.44 8.33 -1.75
C ALA A 67 -8.75 7.88 -1.06
N ASP A 68 -9.76 7.45 -1.82
CA ASP A 68 -11.03 7.01 -1.27
C ASP A 68 -10.92 5.61 -0.69
N ARG A 69 -11.16 5.54 0.62
CA ARG A 69 -11.06 4.34 1.44
C ARG A 69 -12.11 3.28 1.09
N GLU A 70 -13.26 3.68 0.58
CA GLU A 70 -14.33 2.76 0.16
C GLU A 70 -13.97 2.00 -1.12
N HIS A 71 -13.06 2.56 -1.93
CA HIS A 71 -12.60 1.97 -3.19
C HIS A 71 -11.35 1.10 -3.05
N ARG A 72 -10.94 0.76 -1.81
CA ARG A 72 -9.78 -0.09 -1.57
C ARG A 72 -10.07 -1.52 -1.97
N PHE A 73 -9.10 -2.16 -2.61
CA PHE A 73 -9.13 -3.58 -2.89
C PHE A 73 -9.22 -4.36 -1.58
N ALA A 74 -10.08 -5.37 -1.54
CA ALA A 74 -10.15 -6.28 -0.40
C ALA A 74 -8.78 -6.93 -0.19
N TYR A 75 -8.20 -6.72 0.99
CA TYR A 75 -6.90 -7.26 1.32
C TYR A 75 -7.03 -8.67 1.89
N ARG A 76 -6.05 -9.52 1.62
CA ARG A 76 -5.88 -10.81 2.29
C ARG A 76 -4.44 -10.93 2.77
N ILE A 77 -4.20 -10.59 4.03
CA ILE A 77 -2.97 -11.00 4.69
C ILE A 77 -3.07 -12.50 4.92
N SER A 78 -2.28 -13.26 4.16
CA SER A 78 -2.15 -14.70 4.41
C SER A 78 -0.99 -14.88 5.39
N PRO A 79 -1.18 -15.61 6.51
CA PRO A 79 -0.08 -16.03 7.36
C PRO A 79 1.03 -16.69 6.53
N ARG A 80 2.30 -16.59 6.96
CA ARG A 80 3.40 -17.35 6.33
C ARG A 80 2.99 -18.83 6.25
N GLY A 81 2.91 -19.37 5.02
CA GLY A 81 2.48 -20.75 4.74
C GLY A 81 1.06 -20.92 4.20
N ALA A 82 0.22 -19.87 4.19
CA ALA A 82 -1.18 -19.94 3.79
C ALA A 82 -1.49 -19.21 2.47
N ALA A 83 -0.52 -19.06 1.57
CA ALA A 83 -0.78 -18.54 0.22
C ALA A 83 -1.73 -19.50 -0.51
N PRO A 84 -2.97 -19.10 -0.83
CA PRO A 84 -3.89 -19.97 -1.54
C PRO A 84 -3.46 -20.06 -2.98
N GLY A 85 -3.18 -21.29 -3.43
CA GLY A 85 -2.96 -21.59 -4.83
C GLY A 85 -4.06 -20.97 -5.67
N ARG A 86 -3.64 -20.28 -6.73
CA ARG A 86 -4.48 -19.73 -7.79
C ARG A 86 -5.64 -20.67 -8.10
N VAL A 87 -6.87 -20.24 -7.85
CA VAL A 87 -8.06 -20.96 -8.29
C VAL A 87 -8.10 -20.86 -9.82
N PRO A 88 -8.08 -21.98 -10.57
CA PRO A 88 -8.23 -21.92 -12.01
C PRO A 88 -9.66 -21.46 -12.34
N GLN A 89 -9.78 -20.47 -13.23
CA GLN A 89 -11.08 -20.11 -13.78
C GLN A 89 -11.62 -21.31 -14.56
N ARG A 90 -12.73 -21.90 -14.09
CA ARG A 90 -13.46 -22.92 -14.83
C ARG A 90 -14.07 -22.25 -16.05
N GLY A 91 -13.80 -22.81 -17.23
CA GLY A 91 -14.25 -22.31 -18.53
C GLY A 91 -15.77 -22.18 -18.62
N ALA A 92 -16.20 -21.22 -19.42
CA ALA A 92 -17.59 -21.04 -19.83
C ALA A 92 -18.12 -22.31 -20.53
N PRO A 93 -19.42 -22.64 -20.38
CA PRO A 93 -20.03 -23.71 -21.16
C PRO A 93 -20.11 -23.32 -22.64
N PRO A 94 -19.97 -24.27 -23.58
CA PRO A 94 -20.18 -24.00 -24.99
C PRO A 94 -21.68 -23.81 -25.29
N ASP A 95 -21.95 -23.02 -26.33
CA ASP A 95 -23.29 -22.68 -26.85
C ASP A 95 -24.17 -23.89 -27.20
#